data_AF-A0A7V1IJW0-F1
#
_entry.id   AF-A0A7V1IJW0-F1
#
_cell.length_a   1.000
_cell.length_b   1.000
_cell.length_c   1.000
_cell.angle_alpha   90.00
_cell.angle_beta   90.00
_cell.angle_gamma   90.00
#
_symmetry.space_group_name_H-M   'P 1'
#
loop_
_entity.id
_entity.type
_entity.pdbx_description
1 polymer ?
#
loop_
_entity_poly.entity_id
_entity_poly.type
_entity_poly.pdbx_seq_one_letter_code
_entity_poly.pdbx_strand_id
1 'polypeptide(L)'
;MKVLKILGAVLGVSFLGVGLLFVLARFHDGPLAMIPGGPLEAGELVSQPIGDWGFASEVEEIELQLAGDETSRTTWILVSEGRAYIPCSLSFPPGKNWYRRADENGAALIRIQGKRYPVTLTRVTRPGIEKELGPIVERKYGRVPSGDEGGWFFELASREI
;
A
#
# COMPACT_ATOMS: atom_id res chain seq x y z
N MET A 1 -36.56 -15.59 -22.46
CA MET A 1 -36.79 -15.71 -21.00
C MET A 1 -35.79 -16.62 -20.27
N LYS A 2 -35.52 -17.86 -20.71
CA LYS A 2 -34.57 -18.77 -20.03
C LYS A 2 -33.13 -18.26 -20.02
N VAL A 3 -32.63 -17.76 -21.16
CA VAL A 3 -31.28 -17.19 -21.29
C VAL A 3 -31.05 -15.99 -20.36
N LEU A 4 -32.04 -15.09 -20.26
CA LEU A 4 -31.96 -13.92 -19.37
C LEU A 4 -31.92 -14.31 -17.88
N LYS A 5 -32.65 -15.37 -17.49
CA LYS A 5 -32.61 -15.92 -16.12
C LYS A 5 -31.26 -16.56 -15.79
N ILE A 6 -30.68 -17.31 -16.73
CA ILE A 6 -29.35 -17.90 -16.56
C ILE A 6 -28.30 -16.81 -16.45
N LEU A 7 -28.35 -15.79 -17.32
CA LEU A 7 -27.43 -14.66 -17.26
C LEU A 7 -27.54 -13.90 -15.93
N GLY A 8 -28.77 -13.63 -15.46
CA GLY A 8 -29.00 -13.02 -14.15
C GLY A 8 -28.45 -13.86 -12.99
N ALA A 9 -28.63 -15.18 -13.03
CA ALA A 9 -28.09 -16.09 -12.01
C ALA A 9 -26.56 -16.10 -12.02
N VAL A 10 -25.93 -16.16 -13.20
CA VAL A 10 -24.46 -16.12 -13.34
C VAL A 10 -23.91 -14.81 -12.80
N LEU A 11 -24.51 -13.67 -13.17
CA LEU A 11 -24.10 -12.36 -12.65
C LEU A 11 -24.26 -12.27 -11.12
N GLY A 12 -25.35 -12.79 -10.58
CA GLY A 12 -25.60 -12.85 -9.14
C GLY A 12 -24.55 -13.68 -8.40
N VAL A 13 -24.26 -14.88 -8.90
CA VAL A 13 -23.23 -15.77 -8.32
C VAL A 13 -21.84 -15.13 -8.41
N SER A 14 -21.49 -14.52 -9.53
CA SER A 14 -20.21 -13.82 -9.69
C SER A 14 -20.06 -12.66 -8.70
N PHE A 15 -21.11 -11.84 -8.54
CA PHE A 15 -21.10 -10.73 -7.60
C PHE A 15 -20.96 -11.20 -6.15
N LEU A 16 -21.69 -12.27 -5.77
CA LEU A 16 -21.55 -12.90 -4.46
C LEU A 16 -20.14 -13.46 -4.25
N GLY A 17 -19.55 -14.09 -5.27
CA GLY A 17 -18.19 -14.61 -5.22
C GLY A 17 -17.15 -13.51 -4.98
N VAL A 18 -17.28 -12.36 -5.68
CA VAL A 18 -16.41 -11.20 -5.44
C VAL A 18 -16.61 -10.66 -4.03
N GLY A 19 -17.86 -10.47 -3.58
CA GLY A 19 -18.13 -10.01 -2.22
C GLY A 19 -17.52 -10.93 -1.16
N LEU A 20 -17.66 -12.25 -1.34
CA LEU A 20 -17.07 -13.25 -0.45
C LEU A 20 -15.54 -13.19 -0.45
N LEU A 21 -14.90 -12.98 -1.60
CA LEU A 21 -13.44 -12.80 -1.68
C LEU A 21 -12.95 -11.63 -0.83
N PHE A 22 -13.63 -10.48 -0.89
CA PHE A 22 -13.26 -9.31 -0.07
C PHE A 22 -13.41 -9.56 1.43
N VAL A 23 -14.39 -10.37 1.83
CA VAL A 23 -14.58 -10.77 3.24
C VAL A 23 -13.49 -11.75 3.66
N LEU A 24 -13.25 -12.80 2.87
CA LEU A 24 -12.26 -13.83 3.19
C LEU A 24 -10.83 -13.28 3.19
N ALA A 25 -10.52 -12.29 2.35
CA ALA A 25 -9.22 -11.62 2.35
C ALA A 25 -8.86 -11.01 3.71
N ARG A 26 -9.83 -10.62 4.54
CA ARG A 26 -9.57 -10.05 5.88
C ARG A 26 -9.02 -11.05 6.89
N PHE A 27 -9.14 -12.35 6.60
CA PHE A 27 -8.57 -13.42 7.41
C PHE A 27 -7.22 -13.92 6.85
N HIS A 28 -6.75 -13.32 5.76
CA HIS A 28 -5.44 -13.61 5.19
C HIS A 28 -4.36 -12.80 5.89
N ASP A 29 -3.17 -13.39 6.04
CA ASP A 29 -1.98 -12.71 6.54
C ASP A 29 -1.42 -11.78 5.46
N GLY A 30 -1.85 -10.52 5.49
CA GLY A 30 -1.53 -9.54 4.46
C GLY A 30 -2.54 -9.46 3.30
N PRO A 31 -2.38 -8.48 2.41
CA PRO A 31 -3.28 -8.24 1.28
C PRO A 31 -3.16 -9.34 0.22
N LEU A 32 -4.22 -9.48 -0.58
CA LEU A 32 -4.24 -10.34 -1.77
C LEU A 32 -4.19 -9.44 -3.01
N ALA A 33 -2.97 -9.23 -3.54
CA ALA A 33 -2.72 -8.23 -4.58
C ALA A 33 -3.30 -6.87 -4.17
N MET A 34 -4.23 -6.31 -4.94
CA MET A 34 -4.87 -5.02 -4.61
C MET A 34 -5.98 -5.09 -3.55
N ILE A 35 -6.37 -6.28 -3.11
CA ILE A 35 -7.46 -6.47 -2.13
C ILE A 35 -6.87 -6.35 -0.72
N PRO A 36 -7.34 -5.37 0.10
CA PRO A 36 -6.89 -5.24 1.48
C PRO A 36 -7.14 -6.52 2.28
N GLY A 37 -6.13 -6.93 3.04
CA GLY A 37 -6.14 -8.18 3.80
C GLY A 37 -6.20 -7.95 5.31
N GLY A 38 -5.95 -9.02 6.07
CA GLY A 38 -5.78 -8.98 7.52
C GLY A 38 -4.45 -8.37 7.95
N PRO A 39 -4.08 -8.49 9.24
CA PRO A 39 -2.81 -7.98 9.76
C PRO A 39 -1.59 -8.71 9.16
N LEU A 40 -0.41 -8.10 9.31
CA LEU A 40 0.89 -8.62 8.89
C LEU A 40 1.57 -9.38 10.04
N GLU A 41 1.37 -10.69 10.06
CA GLU A 41 1.81 -11.60 11.11
C GLU A 41 3.02 -12.45 10.70
N ALA A 42 3.03 -13.02 9.49
CA ALA A 42 4.13 -13.88 9.07
C ALA A 42 5.32 -13.08 8.54
N GLY A 43 6.50 -13.68 8.69
CA GLY A 43 7.76 -13.11 8.27
C GLY A 43 8.66 -12.70 9.43
N GLU A 44 9.96 -12.73 9.18
CA GLU A 44 10.99 -12.27 10.12
C GLU A 44 10.74 -10.79 10.46
N LEU A 45 10.67 -10.47 11.75
CA LEU A 45 10.59 -9.10 12.21
C LEU A 45 12.01 -8.53 12.32
N VAL A 46 12.36 -7.62 11.42
CA VAL A 46 13.67 -6.97 11.41
C VAL A 46 13.63 -5.85 12.44
N SER A 47 14.22 -6.12 13.60
CA SER A 47 14.29 -5.16 14.72
C SER A 47 15.45 -4.16 14.61
N GLN A 48 16.41 -4.43 13.73
CA GLN A 48 17.55 -3.54 13.52
C GLN A 48 17.14 -2.35 12.64
N PRO A 49 17.50 -1.11 13.04
CA PRO A 49 17.20 0.07 12.24
C PRO A 49 17.82 0.00 10.83
N ILE A 50 17.02 0.27 9.82
CA ILE A 50 17.45 0.37 8.42
C ILE A 50 17.81 1.83 8.11
N GLY A 51 19.09 2.06 7.82
CA GLY A 51 19.60 3.37 7.39
C GLY A 51 19.64 3.58 5.87
N ASP A 52 19.68 2.48 5.10
CA ASP A 52 19.69 2.51 3.64
C ASP A 52 18.69 1.48 3.09
N TRP A 53 17.68 1.99 2.38
CA TRP A 53 16.61 1.22 1.75
C TRP A 53 16.96 0.80 0.31
N GLY A 54 18.21 0.94 -0.13
CA GLY A 54 18.67 0.56 -1.48
C GLY A 54 18.25 -0.85 -1.91
N PHE A 55 18.17 -1.80 -0.98
CA PHE A 55 17.71 -3.17 -1.24
C PHE A 55 16.27 -3.25 -1.79
N ALA A 56 15.45 -2.21 -1.55
CA ALA A 56 14.06 -2.14 -1.98
C ALA A 56 13.87 -1.34 -3.29
N SER A 57 14.94 -0.89 -3.95
CA SER A 57 14.83 -0.01 -5.14
C SER A 57 14.03 -0.66 -6.27
N GLU A 58 14.27 -1.96 -6.49
CA GLU A 58 13.64 -2.77 -7.55
C GLU A 58 12.37 -3.50 -7.08
N VAL A 59 11.95 -3.31 -5.82
CA VAL A 59 10.71 -3.93 -5.32
C VAL A 59 9.53 -3.14 -5.84
N GLU A 60 8.68 -3.73 -6.68
CA GLU A 60 7.51 -3.04 -7.24
C GLU A 60 6.45 -2.72 -6.19
N GLU A 61 6.11 -3.70 -5.36
CA GLU A 61 5.03 -3.55 -4.39
C GLU A 61 5.46 -4.08 -3.03
N ILE A 62 4.99 -3.40 -2.00
CA ILE A 62 5.17 -3.77 -0.60
C ILE A 62 3.81 -3.86 0.06
N GLU A 63 3.76 -4.52 1.19
CA GLU A 63 2.57 -4.54 2.02
C GLU A 63 2.73 -3.54 3.16
N LEU A 64 1.66 -2.83 3.49
CA LEU A 64 1.62 -1.79 4.52
C LEU A 64 0.43 -2.04 5.46
N GLN A 65 0.71 -2.03 6.76
CA GLN A 65 -0.28 -1.95 7.83
C GLN A 65 0.06 -0.77 8.73
N LEU A 66 -0.87 0.18 8.87
CA LEU A 66 -0.73 1.22 9.89
C LEU A 66 -1.01 0.60 11.27
N ALA A 67 -0.33 1.08 12.32
CA ALA A 67 -0.46 0.52 13.66
C ALA A 67 -1.89 0.63 14.23
N GLY A 68 -2.66 1.63 13.79
CA GLY A 68 -4.07 1.79 14.16
C GLY A 68 -5.04 0.94 13.33
N ASP A 69 -4.55 0.07 12.44
CA ASP A 69 -5.37 -0.70 11.52
C ASP A 69 -5.29 -2.19 11.81
N GLU A 70 -6.45 -2.85 11.79
CA GLU A 70 -6.55 -4.33 11.77
C GLU A 70 -6.38 -4.91 10.35
N THR A 71 -6.11 -4.06 9.36
CA THR A 71 -6.03 -4.46 7.95
C THR A 71 -4.76 -3.95 7.30
N SER A 72 -4.27 -4.70 6.33
CA SER A 72 -3.12 -4.35 5.51
C SER A 72 -3.54 -4.00 4.08
N ARG A 73 -2.65 -3.35 3.33
CA ARG A 73 -2.84 -3.01 1.91
C ARG A 73 -1.54 -3.16 1.15
N THR A 74 -1.64 -3.35 -0.16
CA THR A 74 -0.51 -3.25 -1.07
C THR A 74 -0.27 -1.79 -1.45
N THR A 75 0.98 -1.36 -1.41
CA THR A 75 1.42 -0.02 -1.81
C THR A 75 2.68 -0.11 -2.65
N TRP A 76 2.93 0.93 -3.43
CA TRP A 76 4.19 1.11 -4.13
C TRP A 76 5.29 1.55 -3.17
N ILE A 77 6.54 1.28 -3.56
CA ILE A 77 7.73 1.82 -2.90
C ILE A 77 8.65 2.48 -3.92
N LEU A 78 9.26 3.59 -3.51
CA LEU A 78 10.27 4.33 -4.24
C LEU A 78 11.50 4.40 -3.35
N VAL A 79 12.68 4.34 -3.95
CA VAL A 79 13.94 4.56 -3.24
C VAL A 79 14.75 5.62 -3.97
N SER A 80 15.14 6.66 -3.25
CA SER A 80 15.97 7.77 -3.74
C SER A 80 17.02 8.09 -2.69
N GLU A 81 18.30 8.06 -3.07
CA GLU A 81 19.43 8.33 -2.16
C GLU A 81 19.39 7.50 -0.86
N GLY A 82 19.00 6.23 -0.96
CA GLY A 82 18.87 5.31 0.18
C GLY A 82 17.65 5.56 1.09
N ARG A 83 16.84 6.58 0.81
CA ARG A 83 15.57 6.84 1.52
C ARG A 83 14.40 6.22 0.77
N ALA A 84 13.46 5.63 1.51
CA ALA A 84 12.27 5.03 0.93
C ALA A 84 11.05 5.97 1.01
N TYR A 85 10.19 5.91 -0.01
CA TYR A 85 8.95 6.68 -0.08
C TYR A 85 7.76 5.84 -0.55
N ILE A 86 6.58 6.07 0.02
CA ILE A 86 5.30 5.56 -0.48
C ILE A 86 4.58 6.71 -1.22
N PRO A 87 4.38 6.59 -2.54
CA PRO A 87 3.53 7.50 -3.28
C PRO A 87 2.05 7.12 -3.10
N CYS A 88 1.16 8.11 -3.01
CA CYS A 88 -0.26 7.90 -2.75
C CYS A 88 -1.14 8.79 -3.62
N SER A 89 -1.98 8.16 -4.46
CA SER A 89 -3.11 8.86 -5.09
C SER A 89 -4.15 9.25 -4.04
N LEU A 90 -4.80 10.41 -4.20
CA LEU A 90 -5.83 10.86 -3.25
C LEU A 90 -7.25 10.46 -3.67
N SER A 91 -7.45 10.15 -4.95
CA SER A 91 -8.77 9.93 -5.55
C SER A 91 -9.09 8.46 -5.85
N PHE A 92 -8.07 7.60 -5.99
CA PHE A 92 -8.26 6.20 -6.35
C PHE A 92 -7.54 5.22 -5.41
N PRO A 93 -8.17 4.10 -5.01
CA PRO A 93 -9.60 3.79 -5.17
C PRO A 93 -10.54 4.76 -4.41
N PRO A 94 -11.81 4.89 -4.82
CA PRO A 94 -12.80 5.72 -4.13
C PRO A 94 -12.95 5.35 -2.66
N GLY A 95 -13.12 6.34 -1.78
CA GLY A 95 -13.30 6.14 -0.34
C GLY A 95 -12.02 5.81 0.43
N LYS A 96 -10.85 5.78 -0.23
CA LYS A 96 -9.57 5.59 0.42
C LYS A 96 -9.28 6.71 1.42
N ASN A 97 -8.87 6.35 2.63
CA ASN A 97 -8.61 7.31 3.71
C ASN A 97 -7.32 7.05 4.49
N TRP A 98 -6.56 6.00 4.15
CA TRP A 98 -5.38 5.61 4.93
C TRP A 98 -4.33 6.72 5.01
N TYR A 99 -4.18 7.51 3.95
CA TYR A 99 -3.19 8.58 3.88
C TYR A 99 -3.46 9.67 4.92
N ARG A 100 -4.73 9.97 5.24
CA ARG A 100 -5.07 10.90 6.33
C ARG A 100 -4.67 10.33 7.68
N ARG A 101 -4.95 9.04 7.90
CA ARG A 101 -4.61 8.36 9.16
C ARG A 101 -3.10 8.19 9.33
N ALA A 102 -2.35 8.00 8.25
CA ALA A 102 -0.90 8.00 8.26
C ALA A 102 -0.31 9.40 8.55
N ASP A 103 -0.97 10.47 8.11
CA ASP A 103 -0.59 11.86 8.42
C ASP A 103 -0.86 12.19 9.91
N GLU A 104 -1.91 11.62 10.48
CA GLU A 104 -2.25 11.75 11.91
C GLU A 104 -1.35 10.90 12.82
N ASN A 105 -1.13 9.64 12.47
CA ASN A 105 -0.26 8.70 13.18
C ASN A 105 0.45 7.76 12.18
N GLY A 106 1.69 8.09 11.89
CA GLY A 106 2.51 7.40 10.90
C GLY A 106 3.08 6.05 11.35
N ALA A 107 2.88 5.61 12.59
CA ALA A 107 3.41 4.32 13.05
C ALA A 107 2.84 3.19 12.19
N ALA A 108 3.72 2.37 11.61
CA ALA A 108 3.32 1.31 10.69
C ALA A 108 4.27 0.11 10.75
N LEU A 109 3.83 -0.95 10.08
CA LEU A 109 4.60 -2.14 9.76
C LEU A 109 4.51 -2.33 8.24
N ILE A 110 5.65 -2.48 7.58
CA ILE A 110 5.70 -2.86 6.17
C ILE A 110 6.25 -4.28 6.02
N ARG A 111 5.84 -4.99 4.96
CA ARG A 111 6.43 -6.27 4.58
C ARG A 111 7.03 -6.18 3.18
N ILE A 112 8.32 -6.51 3.09
CA ILE A 112 9.10 -6.53 1.85
C ILE A 112 9.69 -7.94 1.72
N GLN A 113 9.35 -8.65 0.65
CA GLN A 113 9.89 -9.98 0.35
C GLN A 113 9.85 -10.95 1.57
N GLY A 114 8.74 -10.94 2.31
CA GLY A 114 8.52 -11.81 3.47
C GLY A 114 9.19 -11.37 4.78
N LYS A 115 9.87 -10.22 4.81
CA LYS A 115 10.42 -9.61 6.04
C LYS A 115 9.60 -8.41 6.46
N ARG A 116 9.37 -8.26 7.76
CA ARG A 116 8.56 -7.20 8.37
C ARG A 116 9.45 -6.14 8.98
N TYR A 117 9.18 -4.88 8.67
CA TYR A 117 9.97 -3.73 9.10
C TYR A 117 9.07 -2.71 9.80
N PRO A 118 9.28 -2.44 11.09
CA PRO A 118 8.60 -1.35 11.76
C PRO A 118 9.12 -0.02 11.21
N VAL A 119 8.19 0.86 10.87
CA VAL A 119 8.50 2.16 10.29
C VAL A 119 7.60 3.25 10.87
N THR A 120 8.01 4.49 10.63
CA THR A 120 7.17 5.68 10.76
C THR A 120 7.02 6.31 9.38
N LEU A 121 5.78 6.52 8.96
CA LEU A 121 5.43 7.27 7.77
C LEU A 121 5.33 8.76 8.10
N THR A 122 6.10 9.58 7.41
CA THR A 122 6.01 11.04 7.55
C THR A 122 5.62 11.64 6.21
N ARG A 123 4.52 12.40 6.18
CA ARG A 123 4.10 13.09 4.96
C ARG A 123 5.15 14.10 4.54
N VAL A 124 5.59 14.01 3.29
CA VAL A 124 6.53 14.96 2.70
C VAL A 124 5.75 16.15 2.15
N THR A 125 5.99 17.33 2.70
CA THR A 125 5.33 18.60 2.31
C THR A 125 6.26 19.59 1.62
N ARG A 126 7.56 19.25 1.50
CA ARG A 126 8.54 20.13 0.86
C ARG A 126 8.28 20.25 -0.65
N PRO A 127 8.50 21.43 -1.23
CA PRO A 127 8.43 21.60 -2.68
C PRO A 127 9.51 20.76 -3.39
N GLY A 128 9.19 20.28 -4.60
CA GLY A 128 10.13 19.56 -5.45
C GLY A 128 10.16 18.04 -5.27
N ILE A 129 9.46 17.48 -4.28
CA ILE A 129 9.40 16.01 -4.08
C ILE A 129 8.86 15.29 -5.32
N GLU A 130 7.88 15.86 -6.00
CA GLU A 130 7.32 15.31 -7.24
C GLU A 130 8.35 15.27 -8.37
N LYS A 131 9.22 16.29 -8.47
CA LYS A 131 10.27 16.34 -9.49
C LYS A 131 11.38 15.33 -9.19
N GLU A 132 11.67 15.11 -7.91
CA GLU A 132 12.66 14.14 -7.45
C GLU A 132 12.18 12.70 -7.67
N LEU A 133 10.95 12.39 -7.26
CA LEU A 133 10.42 11.03 -7.26
C LEU A 133 9.66 10.67 -8.53
N GLY A 134 9.17 11.65 -9.29
CA GLY A 134 8.41 11.47 -10.53
C GLY A 134 9.09 10.55 -11.55
N PRO A 135 10.39 10.72 -11.87
CA PRO A 135 11.10 9.82 -12.78
C PRO A 135 11.15 8.37 -12.30
N ILE A 136 11.20 8.14 -10.97
CA ILE A 136 11.19 6.79 -10.39
C ILE A 136 9.81 6.17 -10.56
N VAL A 137 8.76 6.95 -10.29
CA VAL A 137 7.37 6.53 -10.43
C VAL A 137 7.04 6.19 -11.89
N GLU A 138 7.44 7.04 -12.83
CA GLU A 138 7.24 6.80 -14.26
C GLU A 138 7.97 5.54 -14.71
N ARG A 139 9.23 5.35 -14.27
CA ARG A 139 10.02 4.16 -14.62
C ARG A 139 9.40 2.86 -14.13
N LYS A 140 8.94 2.83 -12.87
CA LYS A 140 8.44 1.59 -12.23
C LYS A 140 6.98 1.30 -12.59
N TYR A 141 6.14 2.33 -12.63
CA TYR A 141 4.68 2.16 -12.69
C TYR A 141 4.03 2.81 -13.92
N GLY A 142 4.79 3.55 -14.74
CA GLY A 142 4.29 4.20 -15.96
C GLY A 142 3.26 5.32 -15.73
N ARG A 143 3.00 5.69 -14.47
CA ARG A 143 2.02 6.71 -14.11
C ARG A 143 2.27 7.30 -12.73
N VAL A 144 2.28 8.64 -12.65
CA VAL A 144 2.30 9.39 -11.39
C VAL A 144 0.95 9.27 -10.65
N PRO A 145 0.93 9.07 -9.32
CA PRO A 145 -0.32 9.03 -8.57
C PRO A 145 -1.17 10.28 -8.79
N SER A 146 -2.46 10.07 -9.07
CA SER A 146 -3.42 11.12 -9.39
C SER A 146 -4.01 11.82 -8.16
N GLY A 147 -4.25 13.12 -8.26
CA GLY A 147 -4.97 13.96 -7.29
C GLY A 147 -5.08 15.40 -7.81
N ASP A 148 -6.12 16.14 -7.43
CA ASP A 148 -6.35 17.52 -7.89
C ASP A 148 -5.25 18.50 -7.42
N GLU A 149 -4.53 18.15 -6.35
CA GLU A 149 -3.35 18.84 -5.81
C GLU A 149 -2.04 18.04 -6.02
N GLY A 150 -2.06 17.02 -6.88
CA GLY A 150 -1.00 16.00 -6.93
C GLY A 150 -1.20 14.85 -5.95
N GLY A 151 -0.35 13.83 -6.03
CA GLY A 151 -0.31 12.71 -5.08
C GLY A 151 0.48 13.07 -3.83
N TRP A 152 0.17 12.45 -2.69
CA TRP A 152 1.00 12.60 -1.48
C TRP A 152 2.17 11.62 -1.51
N PHE A 153 3.27 12.00 -0.88
CA PHE A 153 4.40 11.11 -0.63
C PHE A 153 4.62 11.00 0.87
N PHE A 154 4.89 9.77 1.32
CA PHE A 154 5.28 9.50 2.70
C PHE A 154 6.70 8.96 2.69
N GLU A 155 7.59 9.60 3.44
CA GLU A 155 8.90 9.02 3.72
C GLU A 155 8.75 7.90 4.74
N LEU A 156 9.42 6.76 4.51
CA LEU A 156 9.50 5.68 5.50
C LEU A 156 10.83 5.79 6.25
N ALA A 157 10.74 6.06 7.55
CA ALA A 157 11.87 5.95 8.46
C ALA A 157 11.75 4.66 9.28
N SER A 158 12.85 3.92 9.43
CA SER A 158 12.87 2.76 10.33
C SER A 158 12.57 3.18 11.77
N ARG A 159 11.84 2.35 12.50
CA ARG A 159 11.42 2.61 13.88
C ARG A 159 11.81 1.43 14.78
N GLU A 160 12.27 1.73 15.98
CA GLU A 160 12.50 0.71 17.02
C GLU A 160 11.16 0.26 17.64
N ILE A 161 11.09 -1.01 18.05
CA ILE A 161 9.89 -1.61 18.68
C ILE A 161 10.01 -1.55 20.20
#